data_AF-A0A9P0TPE7-F1
#
_entry.id   AF-A0A9P0TPE7-F1
#
_cell.length_a   1.000
_cell.length_b   1.000
_cell.length_c   1.000
_cell.angle_alpha   90.00
_cell.angle_beta   90.00
_cell.angle_gamma   90.00
#
_symmetry.space_group_name_H-M   'P 1'
#
loop_
_entity.id
_entity.type
_entity.pdbx_description
1 polymer ?
#
loop_
_entity_poly.entity_id
_entity_poly.type
_entity_poly.pdbx_seq_one_letter_code
_entity_poly.pdbx_strand_id
1 'polypeptide(L)'
;MALRLFSKVKVIPDLRNAAFASSAAAPAELSDFDMQHKTPVIRKQQLIPKAHYGGRHAVTMLPGGGIGPECMGYVRDIFKYIGAPVDFEVVDIDPTMDNDDDVQYAITTIKRNGVGLKGNIETKSEAAYVTSRNVALRNELDMYAYVLHCKSFIGVPTRHKDIDIHIIRQNTEGEYAMLEHESVRGVIESMKVVTASNSERVARFAFEFAKKNGRKKVTTVHKANIMKLSDGLFLETSRRMAEEYPEIEHNDMIIDNCCMQLVAKPHQFDVMLMTNLYGSIVSNVVCGLLGGAGLLSGRNYGDHYAVFEPGTRNTGTAIAGKNIANPIAMINASVDMLEHLGHHFHAGLLRRALNKTVNIDRVLTPDVGGSNSSSEVVDSIIGTACVATAYVATACVATACVATAYVATAYVATACVATAYVATACVATAYVATAYVATACVATAYVATACVATACVATAYVATACVATAYVATAYVATACVATACVATAYVATPEIGFTCGYRCFTSKTSI
;
A
#
# COMPACT_ATOMS: atom_id res chain seq x y z
N MET A 1 12.34 -77.16 21.94
CA MET A 1 13.48 -77.31 21.01
C MET A 1 13.88 -75.90 20.56
N ALA A 2 14.47 -75.11 21.47
CA ALA A 2 15.93 -74.96 21.62
C ALA A 2 16.55 -74.20 20.42
N LEU A 3 16.83 -72.91 20.60
CA LEU A 3 18.19 -72.38 20.86
C LEU A 3 19.13 -72.56 19.66
N ARG A 4 19.45 -71.44 18.97
CA ARG A 4 20.62 -71.16 18.09
C ARG A 4 20.23 -69.94 17.20
N LEU A 5 20.94 -68.84 17.08
CA LEU A 5 22.36 -68.54 17.30
C LEU A 5 22.51 -67.05 17.69
N PHE A 6 23.03 -66.80 18.89
CA PHE A 6 23.97 -65.70 19.09
C PHE A 6 25.31 -66.13 18.48
N SER A 7 25.85 -65.41 17.51
CA SER A 7 27.30 -65.21 17.39
C SER A 7 27.62 -64.17 16.32
N LYS A 8 28.52 -63.24 16.70
CA LYS A 8 29.27 -62.27 15.89
C LYS A 8 28.88 -60.80 16.11
N VAL A 9 29.22 -60.30 17.29
CA VAL A 9 29.83 -58.96 17.38
C VAL A 9 31.15 -59.13 18.13
N LYS A 10 32.24 -58.94 17.38
CA LYS A 10 33.62 -58.99 17.85
C LYS A 10 33.89 -57.68 18.58
N VAL A 11 34.16 -57.74 19.88
CA VAL A 11 34.65 -56.61 20.66
C VAL A 11 36.10 -56.35 20.25
N ILE A 12 36.41 -55.15 19.76
CA ILE A 12 37.77 -54.64 19.62
C ILE A 12 37.96 -53.60 20.73
N PRO A 13 38.88 -53.81 21.68
CA PRO A 13 39.23 -52.82 22.68
C PRO A 13 40.57 -52.19 22.30
N ASP A 14 40.57 -51.03 21.66
CA ASP A 14 41.75 -50.17 21.58
C ASP A 14 41.33 -48.76 21.21
N LEU A 15 41.47 -47.84 22.18
CA LEU A 15 41.77 -46.42 22.01
C LEU A 15 41.86 -45.79 23.41
N ARG A 16 42.83 -46.30 24.21
CA ARG A 16 43.47 -45.48 25.24
C ARG A 16 44.63 -44.76 24.56
N ASN A 17 44.68 -43.44 24.76
CA ASN A 17 45.69 -42.48 24.29
C ASN A 17 45.37 -41.80 22.94
N ALA A 18 44.57 -40.74 23.00
CA ALA A 18 44.82 -39.55 22.19
C ALA A 18 44.62 -38.31 23.09
N ALA A 19 45.67 -37.50 23.15
CA ALA A 19 45.85 -36.39 24.06
C ALA A 19 44.85 -35.25 23.81
N PHE A 20 44.52 -34.55 24.90
CA PHE A 20 43.85 -33.25 24.88
C PHE A 20 44.64 -32.25 24.02
N ALA A 21 44.13 -31.92 22.84
CA ALA A 21 44.50 -30.74 22.09
C ALA A 21 43.30 -29.79 22.10
N SER A 22 43.44 -28.64 22.75
CA SER A 22 42.47 -27.55 22.73
C SER A 22 42.40 -26.95 21.33
N SER A 23 41.43 -27.33 20.51
CA SER A 23 40.99 -26.52 19.39
C SER A 23 39.82 -25.65 19.85
N ALA A 24 39.92 -24.35 19.61
CA ALA A 24 38.80 -23.43 19.77
C ALA A 24 37.61 -23.96 18.96
N ALA A 25 36.45 -24.06 19.61
CA ALA A 25 35.23 -24.52 18.97
C ALA A 25 34.89 -23.58 17.80
N ALA A 26 34.94 -24.12 16.59
CA ALA A 26 34.24 -23.51 15.46
C ALA A 26 32.74 -23.41 15.81
N PRO A 27 32.03 -22.35 15.42
CA PRO A 27 30.60 -22.27 15.65
C PRO A 27 29.95 -23.47 14.98
N ALA A 28 29.18 -24.25 15.74
CA ALA A 28 28.48 -25.41 15.20
C ALA A 28 27.51 -24.92 14.11
N GLU A 29 27.76 -25.34 12.87
CA GLU A 29 26.80 -25.19 11.78
C GLU A 29 25.54 -25.97 12.19
N LEU A 30 24.40 -25.26 12.21
CA LEU A 30 23.09 -25.83 12.51
C LEU A 30 22.72 -26.83 11.42
N SER A 31 22.19 -27.99 11.80
CA SER A 31 21.68 -28.95 10.82
C SER A 31 20.47 -28.38 10.08
N ASP A 32 20.22 -28.84 8.84
CA ASP A 32 19.01 -28.48 8.07
C ASP A 32 17.72 -28.70 8.88
N PHE A 33 17.73 -29.69 9.76
CA PHE A 33 16.66 -29.97 10.71
C PHE A 33 16.45 -28.83 11.73
N ASP A 34 17.53 -28.30 12.30
CA ASP A 34 17.47 -27.21 13.29
C ASP A 34 17.09 -25.86 12.66
N MET A 35 17.45 -25.64 11.38
CA MET A 35 17.00 -24.46 10.64
C MET A 35 15.48 -24.48 10.39
N GLN A 36 14.90 -25.65 10.14
CA GLN A 36 13.46 -25.79 9.87
C GLN A 36 12.59 -25.78 11.14
N HIS A 37 13.12 -26.15 12.31
CA HIS A 37 12.33 -26.43 13.52
C HIS A 37 12.67 -25.56 14.74
N LYS A 38 13.25 -24.37 14.54
CA LYS A 38 13.38 -23.39 15.64
C LYS A 38 12.01 -23.14 16.26
N THR A 39 11.77 -23.75 17.42
CA THR A 39 10.59 -23.48 18.22
C THR A 39 10.75 -22.05 18.73
N PRO A 40 9.86 -21.10 18.38
CA PRO A 40 9.97 -19.76 18.93
C PRO A 40 9.69 -19.87 20.42
N VAL A 41 10.75 -19.78 21.23
CA VAL A 41 10.63 -19.49 22.66
C VAL A 41 9.78 -18.23 22.74
N ILE A 42 8.66 -18.27 23.47
CA ILE A 42 7.79 -17.12 23.73
C ILE A 42 8.64 -16.06 24.44
N ARG A 43 9.34 -15.25 23.64
CA ARG A 43 10.12 -14.11 24.08
C ARG A 43 9.15 -12.95 24.14
N LYS A 44 9.22 -12.15 25.20
CA LYS A 44 8.71 -10.78 25.16
C LYS A 44 9.32 -10.12 23.93
N GLN A 45 8.52 -9.94 22.88
CA GLN A 45 8.98 -9.38 21.63
C GLN A 45 9.21 -7.89 21.83
N GLN A 46 10.48 -7.51 22.02
CA GLN A 46 10.85 -6.13 21.82
C GLN A 46 10.65 -5.83 20.34
N LEU A 47 9.73 -4.92 20.03
CA LEU A 47 9.53 -4.47 18.66
C LEU A 47 10.83 -3.85 18.17
N ILE A 48 11.38 -4.39 17.08
CA ILE A 48 12.53 -3.79 16.42
C ILE A 48 12.03 -2.53 15.73
N PRO A 49 12.59 -1.34 16.05
CA PRO A 49 12.17 -0.11 15.38
C PRO A 49 12.48 -0.23 13.89
N LYS A 50 11.49 0.10 13.05
CA LYS A 50 11.65 0.13 11.59
C LYS A 50 12.67 1.19 11.22
N ALA A 51 13.41 0.96 10.13
CA ALA A 51 14.41 1.92 9.64
C ALA A 51 13.71 3.19 9.11
N HIS A 52 13.54 4.18 10.00
CA HIS A 52 12.86 5.45 9.72
C HIS A 52 13.75 6.62 10.12
N TYR A 53 14.23 7.37 9.13
CA TYR A 53 15.15 8.48 9.33
C TYR A 53 14.69 9.67 8.49
N GLY A 54 14.62 10.87 9.08
CA GLY A 54 14.21 12.09 8.36
C GLY A 54 12.80 12.01 7.75
N GLY A 55 11.89 11.23 8.35
CA GLY A 55 10.54 11.04 7.83
C GLY A 55 10.40 9.95 6.75
N ARG A 56 11.51 9.36 6.27
CA ARG A 56 11.53 8.36 5.19
C ARG A 56 11.85 6.97 5.73
N HIS A 57 11.19 5.95 5.18
CA HIS A 57 11.41 4.56 5.56
C HIS A 57 12.33 3.87 4.57
N ALA A 58 13.38 3.19 5.06
CA ALA A 58 14.14 2.26 4.23
C ALA A 58 13.37 0.94 4.09
N VAL A 59 13.24 0.44 2.87
CA VAL A 59 12.56 -0.82 2.56
C VAL A 59 13.43 -1.66 1.66
N THR A 60 13.60 -2.94 1.98
CA THR A 60 14.29 -3.88 1.10
C THR A 60 13.41 -4.17 -0.12
N MET A 61 13.93 -3.96 -1.32
CA MET A 61 13.27 -4.33 -2.57
C MET A 61 14.00 -5.51 -3.19
N LEU A 62 13.29 -6.62 -3.42
CA LEU A 62 13.82 -7.82 -4.09
C LEU A 62 13.16 -7.94 -5.46
N PRO A 63 13.82 -7.54 -6.57
CA PRO A 63 13.22 -7.57 -7.90
C PRO A 63 12.73 -8.95 -8.35
N GLY A 64 13.45 -10.01 -7.99
CA GLY A 64 13.11 -11.37 -8.37
C GLY A 64 13.31 -11.66 -9.86
N GLY A 65 12.73 -12.76 -10.34
CA GLY A 65 12.84 -13.23 -11.72
C GLY A 65 11.65 -12.85 -12.61
N GLY A 66 11.78 -13.15 -13.90
CA GLY A 66 10.73 -12.96 -14.90
C GLY A 66 10.25 -11.51 -15.02
N ILE A 67 8.95 -11.26 -14.79
CA ILE A 67 8.33 -9.93 -14.83
C ILE A 67 8.63 -9.07 -13.59
N GLY A 68 9.29 -9.63 -12.58
CA GLY A 68 9.56 -8.95 -11.31
C GLY A 68 10.32 -7.62 -11.48
N PRO A 69 11.47 -7.59 -12.20
CA PRO A 69 12.26 -6.38 -12.40
C PRO A 69 11.50 -5.24 -13.11
N GLU A 70 10.72 -5.54 -14.15
CA GLU A 70 9.90 -4.52 -14.84
C GLU A 70 8.83 -3.94 -13.92
N CYS A 71 8.10 -4.80 -13.20
CA CYS A 71 7.06 -4.38 -12.26
C CYS A 71 7.62 -3.55 -11.08
N MET A 72 8.77 -3.92 -10.55
CA MET A 72 9.45 -3.13 -9.51
C MET A 72 9.94 -1.78 -10.05
N GLY A 73 10.42 -1.75 -11.29
CA GLY A 73 10.76 -0.51 -12.00
C GLY A 73 9.59 0.47 -11.98
N TYR A 74 8.40 0.02 -12.37
CA TYR A 74 7.18 0.84 -12.35
C TYR A 74 6.81 1.33 -10.96
N VAL A 75 6.94 0.48 -9.93
CA VAL A 75 6.68 0.91 -8.54
C VAL A 75 7.62 2.04 -8.13
N ARG A 76 8.92 1.94 -8.44
CA ARG A 76 9.89 3.01 -8.12
C ARG A 76 9.52 4.32 -8.83
N ASP A 77 9.15 4.25 -10.10
CA ASP A 77 8.77 5.42 -10.87
C ASP A 77 7.53 6.09 -10.28
N ILE A 78 6.47 5.31 -9.99
CA ILE A 78 5.27 5.79 -9.32
C ILE A 78 5.61 6.46 -7.99
N PHE A 79 6.44 5.81 -7.15
CA PHE A 79 6.83 6.33 -5.83
C PHE A 79 7.58 7.64 -5.93
N LYS A 80 8.45 7.79 -6.94
CA LYS A 80 9.16 9.04 -7.24
C LYS A 80 8.18 10.15 -7.64
N TYR A 81 7.20 9.87 -8.50
CA TYR A 81 6.23 10.86 -8.97
C TYR A 81 5.27 11.33 -7.88
N ILE A 82 4.84 10.44 -6.99
CA ILE A 82 3.94 10.81 -5.88
C ILE A 82 4.67 11.38 -4.65
N GLY A 83 6.01 11.39 -4.67
CA GLY A 83 6.82 11.86 -3.55
C GLY A 83 6.74 10.96 -2.31
N ALA A 84 6.59 9.64 -2.48
CA ALA A 84 6.44 8.72 -1.37
C ALA A 84 7.68 8.75 -0.45
N PRO A 85 7.50 8.77 0.89
CA PRO A 85 8.58 8.81 1.88
C PRO A 85 9.17 7.40 2.11
N VAL A 86 9.60 6.75 1.04
CA VAL A 86 10.20 5.41 1.04
C VAL A 86 11.47 5.43 0.19
N ASP A 87 12.54 4.87 0.74
CA ASP A 87 13.81 4.64 0.07
C ASP A 87 14.01 3.14 -0.11
N PHE A 88 14.16 2.70 -1.36
CA PHE A 88 14.33 1.29 -1.67
C PHE A 88 15.81 0.90 -1.65
N GLU A 89 16.15 -0.04 -0.77
CA GLU A 89 17.39 -0.78 -0.83
C GLU A 89 17.19 -2.00 -1.72
N VAL A 90 17.69 -1.93 -2.96
CA VAL A 90 17.53 -3.00 -3.93
C VAL A 90 18.56 -4.09 -3.67
N VAL A 91 18.08 -5.33 -3.52
CA VAL A 91 18.91 -6.52 -3.40
C VAL A 91 18.47 -7.52 -4.46
N ASP A 92 19.36 -7.80 -5.41
CA ASP A 92 19.16 -8.81 -6.43
C ASP A 92 19.54 -10.19 -5.88
N ILE A 93 18.75 -11.19 -6.24
CA ILE A 93 19.00 -12.60 -5.89
C ILE A 93 19.21 -13.33 -7.21
N ASP A 94 20.43 -13.76 -7.49
CA ASP A 94 20.75 -14.42 -8.76
C ASP A 94 20.18 -15.86 -8.75
N PRO A 95 19.23 -16.22 -9.62
CA PRO A 95 18.66 -17.56 -9.66
C PRO A 95 19.61 -18.62 -10.24
N THR A 96 20.81 -18.24 -10.73
CA THR A 96 21.81 -19.12 -11.34
C THR A 96 22.96 -19.49 -10.42
N MET A 97 23.17 -18.71 -9.36
CA MET A 97 24.19 -18.99 -8.35
C MET A 97 23.65 -20.02 -7.36
N ASP A 98 24.36 -21.12 -7.14
CA ASP A 98 23.93 -22.18 -6.21
C ASP A 98 24.29 -21.89 -4.74
N ASN A 99 24.87 -20.73 -4.42
CA ASN A 99 25.13 -20.32 -3.04
C ASN A 99 23.94 -19.57 -2.42
N ASP A 100 23.85 -19.63 -1.09
CA ASP A 100 22.79 -18.97 -0.32
C ASP A 100 23.17 -17.55 0.14
N ASP A 101 24.35 -17.05 -0.23
CA ASP A 101 24.88 -15.76 0.21
C ASP A 101 23.93 -14.59 -0.10
N ASP A 102 23.37 -14.56 -1.31
CA ASP A 102 22.40 -13.54 -1.74
C ASP A 102 21.12 -13.56 -0.90
N VAL A 103 20.65 -14.78 -0.56
CA VAL A 103 19.44 -14.97 0.25
C VAL A 103 19.71 -14.53 1.68
N GLN A 104 20.86 -14.86 2.24
CA GLN A 104 21.27 -14.43 3.58
C GLN A 104 21.45 -12.91 3.66
N TYR A 105 22.00 -12.29 2.60
CA TYR A 105 22.09 -10.85 2.50
C TYR A 105 20.69 -10.20 2.43
N ALA A 106 19.77 -10.76 1.61
CA ALA A 106 18.38 -10.32 1.56
C ALA A 106 17.67 -10.43 2.92
N ILE A 107 17.86 -11.55 3.65
CA ILE A 107 17.33 -11.73 5.01
C ILE A 107 17.88 -10.66 5.94
N THR A 108 19.19 -10.38 5.87
CA THR A 108 19.86 -9.41 6.74
C THR A 108 19.33 -7.99 6.51
N THR A 109 19.13 -7.59 5.25
CA THR A 109 18.55 -6.27 4.94
C THR A 109 17.09 -6.17 5.38
N ILE A 110 16.27 -7.23 5.23
CA ILE A 110 14.90 -7.26 5.76
C ILE A 110 14.90 -7.17 7.28
N LYS A 111 15.80 -7.90 7.96
CA LYS A 111 15.94 -7.83 9.43
C LYS A 111 16.32 -6.41 9.89
N ARG A 112 17.15 -5.70 9.12
CA ARG A 112 17.55 -4.32 9.39
C ARG A 112 16.43 -3.31 9.15
N ASN A 113 15.72 -3.44 8.03
CA ASN A 113 14.72 -2.46 7.58
C ASN A 113 13.35 -2.70 8.23
N GLY A 114 13.06 -3.95 8.59
CA GLY A 114 11.78 -4.40 9.15
C GLY A 114 10.74 -4.77 8.08
N VAL A 115 10.91 -4.28 6.85
CA VAL A 115 9.93 -4.42 5.77
C VAL A 115 10.62 -4.75 4.45
N GLY A 116 10.01 -5.65 3.67
CA GLY A 116 10.44 -5.99 2.31
C GLY A 116 9.29 -5.91 1.30
N LEU A 117 9.63 -5.56 0.06
CA LEU A 117 8.76 -5.68 -1.11
C LEU A 117 9.46 -6.60 -2.11
N LYS A 118 8.84 -7.73 -2.47
CA LYS A 118 9.48 -8.73 -3.33
C LYS A 118 8.67 -9.09 -4.56
N GLY A 119 9.39 -9.33 -5.64
CA GLY A 119 8.94 -10.08 -6.81
C GLY A 119 9.02 -11.57 -6.56
N ASN A 120 8.62 -12.34 -7.57
CA ASN A 120 8.67 -13.78 -7.49
C ASN A 120 10.11 -14.26 -7.72
N ILE A 121 10.68 -14.93 -6.71
CA ILE A 121 12.03 -15.49 -6.76
C ILE A 121 11.95 -16.90 -7.35
N GLU A 122 12.66 -17.12 -8.47
CA GLU A 122 12.79 -18.43 -9.10
C GLU A 122 13.76 -19.31 -8.33
N THR A 123 13.43 -20.60 -8.17
CA THR A 123 14.37 -21.64 -7.73
C THR A 123 14.49 -22.62 -8.88
N LYS A 124 15.61 -22.62 -9.60
CA LYS A 124 15.80 -23.43 -10.83
C LYS A 124 16.20 -24.88 -10.56
N SER A 125 16.64 -25.20 -9.34
CA SER A 125 16.98 -26.57 -8.98
C SER A 125 15.73 -27.40 -8.71
N GLU A 126 15.62 -28.53 -9.42
CA GLU A 126 14.56 -29.54 -9.23
C GLU A 126 14.95 -30.62 -8.22
N ALA A 127 16.14 -30.52 -7.61
CA ALA A 127 16.62 -31.52 -6.67
C ALA A 127 15.81 -31.49 -5.37
N ALA A 128 15.35 -32.67 -4.90
CA ALA A 128 14.47 -32.79 -3.73
C ALA A 128 15.08 -32.27 -2.42
N TYR A 129 16.41 -32.14 -2.35
CA TYR A 129 17.13 -31.62 -1.18
C TYR A 129 17.30 -30.09 -1.19
N VAL A 130 17.00 -29.40 -2.30
CA VAL A 130 17.14 -27.94 -2.37
C VAL A 130 15.90 -27.29 -1.80
N THR A 131 16.06 -26.68 -0.63
CA THR A 131 15.00 -25.87 -0.02
C THR A 131 14.72 -24.65 -0.90
N SER A 132 13.44 -24.40 -1.19
CA SER A 132 13.06 -23.21 -1.96
C SER A 132 13.50 -21.94 -1.22
N ARG A 133 14.14 -21.00 -1.93
CA ARG A 133 14.55 -19.69 -1.38
C ARG A 133 13.40 -18.91 -0.76
N ASN A 134 12.20 -19.05 -1.34
CA ASN A 134 10.99 -18.44 -0.80
C ASN A 134 10.57 -19.06 0.55
N VAL A 135 10.88 -20.33 0.79
CA VAL A 135 10.63 -21.01 2.07
C VAL A 135 11.69 -20.59 3.08
N ALA A 136 12.97 -20.54 2.67
CA ALA A 136 14.06 -20.04 3.51
C ALA A 136 13.75 -18.64 4.06
N LEU A 137 13.34 -17.70 3.20
CA LEU A 137 12.92 -16.35 3.63
C LEU A 137 11.79 -16.37 4.66
N ARG A 138 10.78 -17.23 4.47
CA ARG A 138 9.64 -17.33 5.41
C ARG A 138 10.04 -17.87 6.76
N ASN A 139 10.87 -18.90 6.79
CA ASN A 139 11.26 -19.57 8.01
C ASN A 139 12.25 -18.70 8.80
N GLU A 140 13.25 -18.12 8.14
CA GLU A 140 14.27 -17.27 8.77
C GLU A 140 13.73 -15.94 9.33
N LEU A 141 12.62 -15.46 8.77
CA LEU A 141 11.91 -14.26 9.22
C LEU A 141 10.67 -14.61 10.06
N ASP A 142 10.40 -15.89 10.32
CA ASP A 142 9.19 -16.40 11.01
C ASP A 142 7.89 -15.73 10.54
N MET A 143 7.72 -15.65 9.21
CA MET A 143 6.53 -15.05 8.59
C MET A 143 5.36 -16.02 8.58
N TYR A 144 4.73 -16.19 9.73
CA TYR A 144 3.73 -17.24 9.99
C TYR A 144 2.35 -17.01 9.40
N ALA A 145 1.96 -15.77 9.12
CA ALA A 145 0.65 -15.44 8.57
C ALA A 145 0.78 -14.86 7.15
N TYR A 146 0.19 -15.53 6.18
CA TYR A 146 0.02 -15.01 4.82
C TYR A 146 -1.40 -14.50 4.63
N VAL A 147 -1.55 -13.23 4.29
CA VAL A 147 -2.84 -12.57 4.04
C VAL A 147 -2.96 -12.24 2.57
N LEU A 148 -4.07 -12.64 1.96
CA LEU A 148 -4.42 -12.29 0.58
C LEU A 148 -5.76 -11.57 0.59
N HIS A 149 -5.77 -10.33 0.07
CA HIS A 149 -7.01 -9.57 -0.12
C HIS A 149 -7.56 -9.82 -1.52
N CYS A 150 -8.65 -10.58 -1.58
CA CYS A 150 -9.30 -11.00 -2.81
C CYS A 150 -10.52 -10.12 -3.08
N LYS A 151 -10.32 -8.99 -3.76
CA LYS A 151 -11.38 -8.05 -4.12
C LYS A 151 -11.61 -8.00 -5.63
N SER A 152 -12.87 -8.07 -6.06
CA SER A 152 -13.26 -7.87 -7.46
C SER A 152 -13.06 -6.43 -7.91
N PHE A 153 -12.54 -6.28 -9.12
CA PHE A 153 -12.56 -5.03 -9.87
C PHE A 153 -13.78 -5.01 -10.79
N ILE A 154 -14.57 -3.95 -10.74
CA ILE A 154 -15.78 -3.76 -11.57
C ILE A 154 -15.41 -3.70 -13.06
N GLY A 155 -14.24 -3.13 -13.39
CA GLY A 155 -13.76 -3.02 -14.76
C GLY A 155 -13.27 -4.32 -15.38
N VAL A 156 -13.00 -5.36 -14.58
CA VAL A 156 -12.46 -6.63 -15.06
C VAL A 156 -13.62 -7.59 -15.38
N PRO A 157 -13.70 -8.14 -16.60
CA PRO A 157 -14.78 -9.04 -16.98
C PRO A 157 -14.60 -10.42 -16.35
N THR A 158 -15.37 -10.70 -15.30
CA THR A 158 -15.38 -12.00 -14.60
C THR A 158 -16.78 -12.60 -14.50
N ARG A 159 -16.86 -13.92 -14.29
CA ARG A 159 -18.13 -14.63 -14.08
C ARG A 159 -18.83 -14.19 -12.80
N HIS A 160 -18.08 -14.05 -11.71
CA HIS A 160 -18.58 -13.60 -10.41
C HIS A 160 -18.17 -12.15 -10.18
N LYS A 161 -19.06 -11.36 -9.59
CA LYS A 161 -18.89 -9.93 -9.31
C LYS A 161 -18.91 -9.68 -7.82
N ASP A 162 -18.41 -8.53 -7.37
CA ASP A 162 -18.54 -8.07 -5.97
C ASP A 162 -18.04 -9.07 -4.91
N ILE A 163 -16.95 -9.76 -5.20
CA ILE A 163 -16.25 -10.61 -4.23
C ILE A 163 -15.32 -9.73 -3.40
N ASP A 164 -15.33 -9.92 -2.08
CA ASP A 164 -14.41 -9.26 -1.15
C ASP A 164 -14.09 -10.23 0.01
N ILE A 165 -13.07 -11.05 -0.19
CA ILE A 165 -12.68 -12.13 0.72
C ILE A 165 -11.25 -11.87 1.21
N HIS A 166 -10.98 -12.16 2.48
CA HIS A 166 -9.63 -12.19 3.03
C HIS A 166 -9.24 -13.63 3.32
N ILE A 167 -8.14 -14.10 2.72
CA ILE A 167 -7.59 -15.41 3.01
C ILE A 167 -6.41 -15.23 3.96
N ILE A 168 -6.46 -15.91 5.10
CA ILE A 168 -5.41 -15.96 6.10
C ILE A 168 -4.90 -17.40 6.17
N ARG A 169 -3.68 -17.59 5.70
CA ARG A 169 -3.01 -18.88 5.54
C ARG A 169 -1.88 -18.99 6.54
N GLN A 170 -1.82 -20.13 7.24
CA GLN A 170 -0.63 -20.54 7.99
C GLN A 170 0.53 -20.76 7.00
N ASN A 171 1.71 -20.20 7.29
CA ASN A 171 2.79 -20.08 6.31
C ASN A 171 4.15 -20.70 6.74
N THR A 172 4.25 -21.29 7.95
CA THR A 172 5.50 -21.86 8.50
C THR A 172 5.49 -23.37 8.73
N GLU A 173 4.32 -24.03 8.73
CA GLU A 173 4.22 -25.48 9.01
C GLU A 173 3.25 -26.17 8.04
N GLY A 174 2.89 -27.42 8.34
CA GLY A 174 1.97 -28.23 7.57
C GLY A 174 2.70 -29.11 6.57
N GLU A 175 2.15 -29.22 5.38
CA GLU A 175 2.67 -30.03 4.29
C GLU A 175 3.96 -29.45 3.68
N TYR A 176 4.24 -28.16 3.95
CA TYR A 176 5.45 -27.47 3.48
C TYR A 176 6.66 -27.64 4.41
N ALA A 177 6.57 -28.50 5.43
CA ALA A 177 7.73 -28.92 6.21
C ALA A 177 8.75 -29.73 5.37
N MET A 178 8.35 -30.22 4.19
CA MET A 178 9.20 -30.99 3.24
C MET A 178 9.89 -32.20 3.87
N LEU A 179 9.26 -32.79 4.90
CA LEU A 179 9.74 -33.99 5.57
C LEU A 179 9.29 -35.22 4.80
N GLU A 180 9.99 -35.50 3.69
CA GLU A 180 9.75 -36.65 2.84
C GLU A 180 10.90 -37.64 2.91
N HIS A 181 10.57 -38.93 2.95
CA HIS A 181 11.56 -40.00 2.91
C HIS A 181 11.01 -41.24 2.21
N GLU A 182 11.92 -42.05 1.68
CA GLU A 182 11.61 -43.34 1.08
C GLU A 182 11.97 -44.46 2.07
N SER A 183 11.00 -44.93 2.86
CA SER A 183 11.21 -45.98 3.86
C SER A 183 11.68 -47.30 3.23
N VAL A 184 11.07 -47.63 2.08
CA VAL A 184 11.42 -48.78 1.24
C VAL A 184 11.31 -48.32 -0.21
N ARG A 185 12.14 -48.86 -1.10
CA ARG A 185 12.09 -48.55 -2.54
C ARG A 185 10.66 -48.64 -3.09
N GLY A 186 10.12 -47.52 -3.57
CA GLY A 186 8.77 -47.35 -4.08
C GLY A 186 7.73 -46.89 -3.05
N VAL A 187 8.10 -46.67 -1.78
CA VAL A 187 7.21 -46.23 -0.70
C VAL A 187 7.70 -44.89 -0.16
N ILE A 188 7.04 -43.82 -0.59
CA ILE A 188 7.34 -42.44 -0.16
C ILE A 188 6.39 -42.04 0.96
N GLU A 189 6.95 -41.61 2.08
CA GLU A 189 6.24 -41.06 3.21
C GLU A 189 6.46 -39.56 3.27
N SER A 190 5.38 -38.81 3.54
CA SER A 190 5.41 -37.35 3.72
C SER A 190 4.79 -37.01 5.07
N MET A 191 5.57 -36.38 5.95
CA MET A 191 5.14 -36.04 7.30
C MET A 191 4.59 -34.62 7.37
N LYS A 192 3.30 -34.51 7.67
CA LYS A 192 2.64 -33.23 7.97
C LYS A 192 2.75 -32.92 9.46
N VAL A 193 3.33 -31.77 9.78
CA VAL A 193 3.45 -31.28 11.17
C VAL A 193 2.49 -30.10 11.40
N VAL A 194 1.67 -30.19 12.44
CA VAL A 194 0.79 -29.10 12.89
C VAL A 194 0.98 -28.95 14.39
N THR A 195 1.22 -27.73 14.86
CA THR A 195 1.49 -27.46 16.28
C THR A 195 0.43 -26.54 16.87
N ALA A 196 0.13 -26.73 18.16
CA ALA A 196 -0.86 -25.92 18.86
C ALA A 196 -0.45 -24.44 18.92
N SER A 197 0.85 -24.16 19.16
CA SER A 197 1.38 -22.79 19.24
C SER A 197 1.26 -22.03 17.92
N ASN A 198 1.60 -22.67 16.80
CA ASN A 198 1.49 -22.03 15.48
C ASN A 198 0.04 -21.87 15.03
N SER A 199 -0.81 -22.85 15.36
CA SER A 199 -2.25 -22.77 15.13
C SER A 199 -2.89 -21.63 15.93
N GLU A 200 -2.47 -21.44 17.18
CA GLU A 200 -2.99 -20.40 18.05
C GLU A 200 -2.61 -19.00 17.56
N ARG A 201 -1.33 -18.76 17.22
CA ARG A 201 -0.88 -17.44 16.74
C ARG A 201 -1.56 -17.03 15.44
N VAL A 202 -1.74 -17.94 14.48
CA VAL A 202 -2.40 -17.62 13.21
C VAL A 202 -3.91 -17.43 13.39
N ALA A 203 -4.54 -18.21 14.28
CA ALA A 203 -5.94 -18.02 14.62
C ALA A 203 -6.16 -16.66 15.29
N ARG A 204 -5.35 -16.32 16.30
CA ARG A 204 -5.38 -15.02 16.99
C ARG A 204 -5.21 -13.88 15.99
N PHE A 205 -4.20 -13.98 15.13
CA PHE A 205 -3.98 -13.01 14.05
C PHE A 205 -5.22 -12.85 13.16
N ALA A 206 -5.90 -13.93 12.80
CA ALA A 206 -7.09 -13.87 11.95
C ALA A 206 -8.28 -13.16 12.60
N PHE A 207 -8.56 -13.44 13.87
CA PHE A 207 -9.64 -12.75 14.60
C PHE A 207 -9.30 -11.29 14.87
N GLU A 208 -8.06 -10.97 15.26
CA GLU A 208 -7.60 -9.59 15.41
C GLU A 208 -7.67 -8.81 14.09
N PHE A 209 -7.26 -9.44 12.99
CA PHE A 209 -7.37 -8.88 11.66
C PHE A 209 -8.83 -8.60 11.30
N ALA A 210 -9.72 -9.56 11.55
CA ALA A 210 -11.15 -9.40 11.28
C ALA A 210 -11.72 -8.21 12.07
N LYS A 211 -11.43 -8.13 13.37
CA LYS A 211 -11.85 -7.02 14.25
C LYS A 211 -11.33 -5.67 13.76
N LYS A 212 -10.03 -5.57 13.49
CA LYS A 212 -9.37 -4.33 13.06
C LYS A 212 -9.90 -3.81 11.72
N ASN A 213 -10.26 -4.71 10.81
CA ASN A 213 -10.78 -4.36 9.49
C ASN A 213 -12.32 -4.34 9.42
N GLY A 214 -13.01 -4.41 10.57
CA GLY A 214 -14.47 -4.35 10.64
C GLY A 214 -15.19 -5.54 9.99
N ARG A 215 -14.49 -6.65 9.79
CA ARG A 215 -15.05 -7.91 9.26
C ARG A 215 -15.90 -8.59 10.34
N LYS A 216 -16.87 -9.38 9.89
CA LYS A 216 -17.91 -9.92 10.75
C LYS A 216 -17.85 -11.43 10.90
N LYS A 217 -17.17 -12.12 9.99
CA LYS A 217 -17.12 -13.58 10.00
C LYS A 217 -15.74 -14.15 9.70
N VAL A 218 -15.36 -15.16 10.48
CA VAL A 218 -14.17 -15.99 10.27
C VAL A 218 -14.60 -17.44 10.01
N THR A 219 -14.34 -17.94 8.81
CA THR A 219 -14.57 -19.33 8.42
C THR A 219 -13.26 -20.13 8.49
N THR A 220 -13.20 -21.14 9.34
CA THR A 220 -12.04 -22.04 9.44
C THR A 220 -12.17 -23.19 8.44
N VAL A 221 -11.21 -23.32 7.53
CA VAL A 221 -11.21 -24.36 6.48
C VAL A 221 -10.28 -25.50 6.86
N HIS A 222 -10.77 -26.73 6.83
CA HIS A 222 -10.06 -27.92 7.33
C HIS A 222 -10.50 -29.20 6.60
N LYS A 223 -9.86 -30.34 6.94
CA LYS A 223 -10.23 -31.70 6.53
C LYS A 223 -10.23 -32.65 7.73
N ALA A 224 -10.71 -32.16 8.88
CA ALA A 224 -10.74 -32.92 10.13
C ALA A 224 -11.63 -34.18 10.10
N ASN A 225 -12.50 -34.32 9.10
CA ASN A 225 -13.26 -35.56 8.87
C ASN A 225 -12.36 -36.75 8.50
N ILE A 226 -11.22 -36.49 7.85
CA ILE A 226 -10.20 -37.51 7.51
C ILE A 226 -9.02 -37.39 8.48
N MET A 227 -8.42 -36.20 8.57
CA MET A 227 -7.26 -35.92 9.43
C MET A 227 -7.69 -35.48 10.83
N LYS A 228 -8.19 -36.44 11.62
CA LYS A 228 -8.81 -36.17 12.92
C LYS A 228 -7.87 -35.51 13.94
N LEU A 229 -6.57 -35.77 13.87
CA LEU A 229 -5.59 -35.24 14.83
C LEU A 229 -4.99 -33.91 14.36
N SER A 230 -4.35 -33.85 13.20
CA SER A 230 -3.66 -32.65 12.72
C SER A 230 -4.64 -31.50 12.42
N ASP A 231 -5.62 -31.73 11.56
CA ASP A 231 -6.63 -30.72 11.24
C ASP A 231 -7.67 -30.57 12.36
N GLY A 232 -7.88 -31.61 13.17
CA GLY A 232 -8.69 -31.53 14.39
C GLY A 232 -8.11 -30.53 15.39
N LEU A 233 -6.79 -30.60 15.64
CA LEU A 233 -6.08 -29.65 16.50
C LEU A 233 -6.22 -28.21 16.00
N PHE A 234 -6.05 -27.98 14.68
CA PHE A 234 -6.19 -26.65 14.08
C PHE A 234 -7.61 -26.10 14.24
N LEU A 235 -8.63 -26.94 13.98
CA LEU A 235 -10.04 -26.57 14.12
C LEU A 235 -10.42 -26.27 15.58
N GLU A 236 -10.01 -27.12 16.52
CA GLU A 236 -10.26 -26.93 17.94
C GLU A 236 -9.62 -25.64 18.44
N THR A 237 -8.38 -25.38 18.06
CA THR A 237 -7.66 -24.15 18.42
C THR A 237 -8.39 -22.91 17.90
N SER A 238 -8.89 -22.94 16.67
CA SER A 238 -9.69 -21.84 16.09
C SER A 238 -11.03 -21.65 16.81
N ARG A 239 -11.74 -22.73 17.17
CA ARG A 239 -12.97 -22.66 17.96
C ARG A 239 -12.74 -22.04 19.34
N ARG A 240 -11.67 -22.46 20.02
CA ARG A 240 -11.27 -21.89 21.31
C ARG A 240 -10.94 -20.40 21.20
N MET A 241 -10.25 -20.00 20.11
CA MET A 241 -9.97 -18.59 19.85
C MET A 241 -11.24 -17.78 19.61
N ALA A 242 -12.27 -18.35 18.96
CA ALA A 242 -13.53 -17.67 18.72
C ALA A 242 -14.25 -17.25 20.01
N GLU A 243 -14.08 -18.00 21.11
CA GLU A 243 -14.63 -17.66 22.43
C GLU A 243 -14.07 -16.35 22.99
N GLU A 244 -12.84 -15.97 22.61
CA GLU A 244 -12.22 -14.69 22.99
C GLU A 244 -12.76 -13.50 22.16
N TYR A 245 -13.45 -13.75 21.05
CA TYR A 245 -13.96 -12.73 20.12
C TYR A 245 -15.46 -12.93 19.80
N PRO A 246 -16.36 -12.79 20.80
CA PRO A 246 -17.79 -13.06 20.63
C PRO A 246 -18.49 -12.15 19.61
N GLU A 247 -17.89 -11.02 19.25
CA GLU A 247 -18.40 -10.09 18.23
C GLU A 247 -18.16 -10.56 16.78
N ILE A 248 -17.37 -11.61 16.56
CA ILE A 248 -17.07 -12.19 15.26
C ILE A 248 -17.80 -13.52 15.13
N GLU A 249 -18.61 -13.67 14.09
CA GLU A 249 -19.22 -14.96 13.75
C GLU A 249 -18.12 -15.95 13.37
N HIS A 250 -18.08 -17.10 14.05
CA HIS A 250 -17.18 -18.19 13.70
C HIS A 250 -17.97 -19.36 13.12
N ASN A 251 -17.47 -19.90 12.01
CA ASN A 251 -17.94 -21.15 11.45
C ASN A 251 -16.77 -21.97 10.90
N ASP A 252 -17.01 -23.23 10.60
CA ASP A 252 -16.05 -24.11 9.95
C ASP A 252 -16.61 -24.75 8.68
N MET A 253 -15.71 -25.13 7.77
CA MET A 253 -16.08 -25.77 6.52
C MET A 253 -14.99 -26.75 6.07
N ILE A 254 -15.41 -27.93 5.63
CA ILE A 254 -14.48 -28.87 4.98
C ILE A 254 -13.98 -28.31 3.65
N ILE A 255 -12.69 -28.49 3.34
CA ILE A 255 -12.05 -27.91 2.15
C ILE A 255 -12.75 -28.27 0.83
N ASP A 256 -13.25 -29.50 0.68
CA ASP A 256 -13.98 -29.92 -0.53
C ASP A 256 -15.24 -29.07 -0.75
N ASN A 257 -16.05 -28.93 0.30
CA ASN A 257 -17.25 -28.10 0.26
C ASN A 257 -16.87 -26.63 0.10
N CYS A 258 -15.79 -26.17 0.74
CA CYS A 258 -15.27 -24.82 0.56
C CYS A 258 -14.98 -24.52 -0.92
N CYS A 259 -14.27 -25.40 -1.62
CA CYS A 259 -14.01 -25.24 -3.05
C CYS A 259 -15.31 -25.22 -3.87
N MET A 260 -16.26 -26.10 -3.59
CA MET A 260 -17.58 -26.09 -4.24
C MET A 260 -18.34 -24.78 -4.01
N GLN A 261 -18.35 -24.30 -2.77
CA GLN A 261 -19.04 -23.07 -2.38
C GLN A 261 -18.36 -21.82 -2.95
N LEU A 262 -17.03 -21.80 -3.08
CA LEU A 262 -16.31 -20.67 -3.68
C LEU A 262 -16.68 -20.47 -5.14
N VAL A 263 -16.79 -21.55 -5.92
CA VAL A 263 -17.16 -21.44 -7.34
C VAL A 263 -18.67 -21.25 -7.55
N ALA A 264 -19.51 -21.63 -6.58
CA ALA A 264 -20.96 -21.50 -6.69
C ALA A 264 -21.47 -20.17 -6.10
N LYS A 265 -21.10 -19.86 -4.85
CA LYS A 265 -21.57 -18.71 -4.08
C LYS A 265 -20.42 -18.12 -3.23
N PRO A 266 -19.46 -17.43 -3.85
CA PRO A 266 -18.29 -16.87 -3.16
C PRO A 266 -18.65 -15.77 -2.14
N HIS A 267 -19.76 -15.04 -2.34
CA HIS A 267 -20.20 -13.93 -1.48
C HIS A 267 -20.48 -14.30 -0.02
N GLN A 268 -20.59 -15.59 0.27
CA GLN A 268 -20.83 -16.04 1.64
C GLN A 268 -19.58 -15.95 2.52
N PHE A 269 -18.38 -15.83 1.96
CA PHE A 269 -17.14 -15.80 2.71
C PHE A 269 -16.72 -14.36 3.03
N ASP A 270 -16.10 -14.17 4.19
CA ASP A 270 -15.54 -12.89 4.64
C ASP A 270 -14.05 -13.08 4.94
N VAL A 271 -13.67 -13.50 6.15
CA VAL A 271 -12.30 -13.93 6.47
C VAL A 271 -12.24 -15.45 6.49
N MET A 272 -11.25 -16.04 5.82
CA MET A 272 -11.04 -17.48 5.72
C MET A 272 -9.70 -17.87 6.34
N LEU A 273 -9.73 -18.64 7.43
CA LEU A 273 -8.54 -19.12 8.14
C LEU A 273 -8.25 -20.57 7.74
N MET A 274 -7.02 -20.88 7.34
CA MET A 274 -6.66 -22.23 6.89
C MET A 274 -5.18 -22.59 7.04
N THR A 275 -4.90 -23.89 7.00
CA THR A 275 -3.54 -24.44 6.96
C THR A 275 -2.85 -24.16 5.62
N ASN A 276 -1.55 -24.43 5.57
CA ASN A 276 -0.66 -23.99 4.51
C ASN A 276 -1.05 -24.50 3.10
N LEU A 277 -1.25 -25.82 2.93
CA LEU A 277 -1.64 -26.40 1.64
C LEU A 277 -2.99 -25.87 1.14
N TYR A 278 -4.00 -25.85 1.99
CA TYR A 278 -5.34 -25.38 1.63
C TYR A 278 -5.34 -23.90 1.26
N GLY A 279 -4.57 -23.09 1.99
CA GLY A 279 -4.30 -21.70 1.65
C GLY A 279 -3.80 -21.53 0.23
N SER A 280 -2.86 -22.36 -0.19
CA SER A 280 -2.33 -22.33 -1.56
C SER A 280 -3.40 -22.63 -2.61
N ILE A 281 -4.21 -23.66 -2.39
CA ILE A 281 -5.24 -24.10 -3.34
C ILE A 281 -6.34 -23.04 -3.43
N VAL A 282 -6.91 -22.65 -2.28
CA VAL A 282 -8.02 -21.68 -2.20
C VAL A 282 -7.61 -20.32 -2.77
N SER A 283 -6.39 -19.86 -2.48
CA SER A 283 -5.87 -18.60 -3.05
C SER A 283 -5.88 -18.62 -4.58
N ASN A 284 -5.45 -19.72 -5.20
CA ASN A 284 -5.44 -19.85 -6.66
C ASN A 284 -6.86 -19.96 -7.24
N VAL A 285 -7.78 -20.67 -6.56
CA VAL A 285 -9.19 -20.73 -6.98
C VAL A 285 -9.79 -19.33 -7.00
N VAL A 286 -9.65 -18.57 -5.91
CA VAL A 286 -10.20 -17.21 -5.83
C VAL A 286 -9.52 -16.28 -6.83
N CYS A 287 -8.21 -16.43 -7.04
CA CYS A 287 -7.50 -15.71 -8.09
C CYS A 287 -8.10 -15.94 -9.48
N GLY A 288 -8.46 -17.18 -9.82
CA GLY A 288 -9.17 -17.50 -11.06
C GLY A 288 -10.57 -16.89 -11.14
N LEU A 289 -11.30 -16.84 -10.02
CA LEU A 289 -12.63 -16.19 -9.96
C LEU A 289 -12.56 -14.68 -10.21
N LEU A 290 -11.45 -14.04 -9.84
CA LEU A 290 -11.25 -12.59 -9.91
C LEU A 290 -10.60 -12.09 -11.20
N GLY A 291 -10.33 -12.96 -12.17
CA GLY A 291 -9.77 -12.57 -13.47
C GLY A 291 -8.27 -12.80 -13.62
N GLY A 292 -7.63 -13.46 -12.66
CA GLY A 292 -6.28 -13.98 -12.82
C GLY A 292 -5.23 -13.38 -11.88
N ALA A 293 -3.98 -13.81 -12.12
CA ALA A 293 -2.82 -13.60 -11.26
C ALA A 293 -2.36 -12.15 -11.12
N GLY A 294 -2.64 -11.32 -12.13
CA GLY A 294 -2.10 -9.96 -12.27
C GLY A 294 -2.71 -8.90 -11.36
N LEU A 295 -3.70 -9.23 -10.52
CA LEU A 295 -4.49 -8.24 -9.78
C LEU A 295 -4.25 -8.23 -8.28
N LEU A 296 -3.98 -9.40 -7.68
CA LEU A 296 -4.01 -9.58 -6.23
C LEU A 296 -2.65 -9.32 -5.60
N SER A 297 -2.65 -8.85 -4.35
CA SER A 297 -1.45 -8.66 -3.53
C SER A 297 -1.47 -9.57 -2.30
N GLY A 298 -0.32 -10.15 -2.00
CA GLY A 298 -0.05 -10.99 -0.84
C GLY A 298 0.79 -10.26 0.20
N ARG A 299 0.53 -10.56 1.47
CA ARG A 299 1.19 -9.94 2.63
C ARG A 299 1.66 -11.05 3.56
N ASN A 300 2.96 -11.16 3.77
CA ASN A 300 3.54 -12.10 4.73
C ASN A 300 3.85 -11.32 6.00
N TYR A 301 3.22 -11.68 7.11
CA TYR A 301 3.45 -11.10 8.42
C TYR A 301 4.15 -12.12 9.31
N GLY A 302 5.25 -11.68 9.92
CA GLY A 302 5.76 -12.21 11.17
C GLY A 302 5.56 -11.17 12.28
N ASP A 303 6.05 -11.47 13.47
CA ASP A 303 5.87 -10.57 14.60
C ASP A 303 6.74 -9.30 14.52
N HIS A 304 7.90 -9.41 13.86
CA HIS A 304 8.85 -8.30 13.70
C HIS A 304 8.95 -7.77 12.27
N TYR A 305 8.65 -8.62 11.28
CA TYR A 305 8.94 -8.36 9.88
C TYR A 305 7.68 -8.49 9.03
N ALA A 306 7.62 -7.73 7.94
CA ALA A 306 6.55 -7.85 6.95
C ALA A 306 7.13 -7.85 5.53
N VAL A 307 6.69 -8.79 4.69
CA VAL A 307 7.09 -8.86 3.28
C VAL A 307 5.86 -8.86 2.39
N PHE A 308 5.80 -7.88 1.49
CA PHE A 308 4.73 -7.67 0.53
C PHE A 308 5.14 -8.24 -0.83
N GLU A 309 4.21 -8.92 -1.50
CA GLU A 309 4.44 -9.58 -2.79
C GLU A 309 3.16 -9.60 -3.64
N PRO A 310 3.25 -9.89 -4.95
CA PRO A 310 2.08 -10.30 -5.73
C PRO A 310 1.39 -11.52 -5.09
N GLY A 311 0.07 -11.56 -5.14
CA GLY A 311 -0.73 -12.61 -4.51
C GLY A 311 -0.50 -14.01 -5.07
N THR A 312 0.10 -14.09 -6.26
CA THR A 312 0.47 -15.32 -6.94
C THR A 312 1.98 -15.41 -7.15
N ARG A 313 2.47 -16.65 -7.19
CA ARG A 313 3.91 -16.95 -7.31
C ARG A 313 4.38 -17.16 -8.75
N ASN A 314 3.61 -16.69 -9.73
CA ASN A 314 3.96 -16.83 -11.13
C ASN A 314 5.00 -15.78 -11.53
N THR A 315 6.15 -16.22 -12.02
CA THR A 315 7.25 -15.34 -12.42
C THR A 315 7.00 -14.71 -13.79
N GLY A 316 6.05 -15.23 -14.58
CA GLY A 316 5.69 -14.65 -15.86
C GLY A 316 6.83 -14.65 -16.88
N THR A 317 7.80 -15.56 -16.76
CA THR A 317 9.04 -15.57 -17.55
C THR A 317 8.78 -15.54 -19.07
N ALA A 318 7.68 -16.14 -19.53
CA ALA A 318 7.27 -16.15 -20.94
C ALA A 318 6.90 -14.76 -21.50
N ILE A 319 6.53 -13.81 -20.64
CA ILE A 319 6.10 -12.46 -21.02
C ILE A 319 7.05 -11.35 -20.53
N ALA A 320 8.12 -11.72 -19.81
CA ALA A 320 9.11 -10.78 -19.29
C ALA A 320 9.75 -9.94 -20.40
N GLY A 321 9.88 -8.63 -20.17
CA GLY A 321 10.52 -7.69 -21.10
C GLY A 321 9.69 -7.35 -22.34
N LYS A 322 8.47 -7.88 -22.46
CA LYS A 322 7.57 -7.61 -23.60
C LYS A 322 6.64 -6.42 -23.36
N ASN A 323 6.69 -5.81 -22.18
CA ASN A 323 5.82 -4.70 -21.78
C ASN A 323 4.31 -5.03 -21.86
N ILE A 324 3.94 -6.27 -21.54
CA ILE A 324 2.54 -6.73 -21.50
C ILE A 324 2.16 -7.33 -20.14
N ALA A 325 3.07 -7.30 -19.16
CA ALA A 325 2.78 -7.82 -17.83
C ALA A 325 1.86 -6.87 -17.07
N ASN A 326 1.00 -7.43 -16.23
CA ASN A 326 0.09 -6.63 -15.44
C ASN A 326 0.79 -6.08 -14.18
N PRO A 327 0.99 -4.77 -14.05
CA PRO A 327 1.68 -4.19 -12.90
C PRO A 327 0.78 -4.08 -11.66
N ILE A 328 -0.54 -4.27 -11.79
CA ILE A 328 -1.54 -3.97 -10.76
C ILE A 328 -1.28 -4.76 -9.47
N ALA A 329 -0.96 -6.06 -9.55
CA ALA A 329 -0.66 -6.88 -8.38
C ALA A 329 0.51 -6.33 -7.56
N MET A 330 1.60 -5.94 -8.23
CA MET A 330 2.79 -5.39 -7.57
C MET A 330 2.51 -4.00 -6.99
N ILE A 331 1.77 -3.16 -7.71
CA ILE A 331 1.37 -1.85 -7.21
C ILE A 331 0.44 -2.02 -5.99
N ASN A 332 -0.53 -2.93 -6.02
CA ASN A 332 -1.38 -3.25 -4.87
C ASN A 332 -0.53 -3.71 -3.66
N ALA A 333 0.50 -4.54 -3.88
CA ALA A 333 1.43 -4.94 -2.82
C ALA A 333 2.19 -3.74 -2.24
N SER A 334 2.62 -2.80 -3.08
CA SER A 334 3.25 -1.55 -2.64
C SER A 334 2.30 -0.62 -1.87
N VAL A 335 1.00 -0.62 -2.21
CA VAL A 335 -0.03 0.11 -1.46
C VAL A 335 -0.22 -0.50 -0.07
N ASP A 336 -0.30 -1.83 0.00
CA ASP A 336 -0.42 -2.57 1.26
C ASP A 336 0.79 -2.33 2.17
N MET A 337 1.97 -2.23 1.57
CA MET A 337 3.21 -1.86 2.26
C MET A 337 3.14 -0.43 2.82
N LEU A 338 2.68 0.55 2.03
CA LEU A 338 2.49 1.93 2.50
C LEU A 338 1.49 2.01 3.66
N GLU A 339 0.40 1.23 3.61
CA GLU A 339 -0.56 1.12 4.72
C GLU A 339 0.10 0.57 5.99
N HIS A 340 0.95 -0.46 5.85
CA HIS A 340 1.69 -1.04 6.97
C HIS A 340 2.77 -0.11 7.55
N LEU A 341 3.33 0.78 6.74
CA LEU A 341 4.28 1.81 7.17
C LEU A 341 3.59 3.07 7.75
N GLY A 342 2.26 3.16 7.70
CA GLY A 342 1.49 4.31 8.20
C GLY A 342 1.35 5.46 7.20
N HIS A 343 1.79 5.29 5.95
CA HIS A 343 1.68 6.30 4.88
C HIS A 343 0.30 6.28 4.21
N HIS A 344 -0.76 6.42 5.01
CA HIS A 344 -2.16 6.27 4.58
C HIS A 344 -2.56 7.24 3.45
N PHE A 345 -1.98 8.45 3.43
CA PHE A 345 -2.22 9.41 2.36
C PHE A 345 -1.78 8.86 0.99
N HIS A 346 -0.52 8.40 0.90
CA HIS A 346 0.07 7.86 -0.33
C HIS A 346 -0.63 6.55 -0.75
N ALA A 347 -0.92 5.68 0.22
CA ALA A 347 -1.67 4.46 -0.03
C ALA A 347 -3.07 4.76 -0.62
N GLY A 348 -3.81 5.68 0.01
CA GLY A 348 -5.15 6.07 -0.45
C GLY A 348 -5.13 6.75 -1.81
N LEU A 349 -4.10 7.56 -2.10
CA LEU A 349 -3.88 8.18 -3.41
C LEU A 349 -3.73 7.11 -4.50
N LEU A 350 -2.80 6.16 -4.31
CA LEU A 350 -2.56 5.08 -5.27
C LEU A 350 -3.77 4.16 -5.42
N ARG A 351 -4.45 3.82 -4.31
CA ARG A 351 -5.66 2.99 -4.37
C ARG A 351 -6.76 3.65 -5.20
N ARG A 352 -6.96 4.96 -5.06
CA ARG A 352 -7.92 5.71 -5.89
C ARG A 352 -7.50 5.75 -7.36
N ALA A 353 -6.21 5.99 -7.62
CA ALA A 353 -5.69 6.00 -8.98
C ALA A 353 -5.88 4.64 -9.67
N LEU A 354 -5.47 3.55 -9.02
CA LEU A 354 -5.71 2.18 -9.48
C LEU A 354 -7.19 1.90 -9.75
N ASN A 355 -8.06 2.23 -8.79
CA ASN A 355 -9.50 2.01 -8.95
C ASN A 355 -10.09 2.80 -10.13
N LYS A 356 -9.63 4.03 -10.38
CA LYS A 356 -10.07 4.81 -11.54
C LYS A 356 -9.56 4.20 -12.84
N THR A 357 -8.27 3.91 -12.94
CA THR A 357 -7.64 3.32 -14.13
C THR A 357 -8.32 2.02 -14.55
N VAL A 358 -8.55 1.12 -13.59
CA VAL A 358 -9.14 -0.21 -13.87
C VAL A 358 -10.65 -0.12 -14.08
N ASN A 359 -11.40 0.56 -13.19
CA ASN A 359 -12.86 0.48 -13.20
C ASN A 359 -13.53 1.51 -14.11
N ILE A 360 -12.94 2.70 -14.28
CA ILE A 360 -13.53 3.82 -15.01
C ILE A 360 -12.88 3.96 -16.39
N ASP A 361 -11.57 4.16 -16.42
CA ASP A 361 -10.85 4.42 -17.68
C ASP A 361 -10.68 3.14 -18.52
N ARG A 362 -10.79 1.98 -17.88
CA ARG A 362 -10.63 0.64 -18.50
C ARG A 362 -9.32 0.51 -19.27
N VAL A 363 -8.25 1.08 -18.73
CA VAL A 363 -6.89 0.86 -19.22
C VAL A 363 -6.42 -0.47 -18.63
N LEU A 364 -6.49 -1.53 -19.44
CA LEU A 364 -6.37 -2.91 -19.00
C LEU A 364 -5.32 -3.65 -19.83
N THR A 365 -4.51 -4.47 -19.17
CA THR A 365 -3.52 -5.35 -19.81
C THR A 365 -4.18 -6.60 -20.42
N PRO A 366 -3.45 -7.33 -21.29
CA PRO A 366 -4.03 -8.46 -22.03
C PRO A 366 -4.53 -9.63 -21.17
N ASP A 367 -3.94 -9.85 -19.99
CA ASP A 367 -4.32 -10.92 -19.05
C ASP A 367 -5.76 -10.80 -18.53
N VAL A 368 -6.26 -9.56 -18.43
CA VAL A 368 -7.62 -9.23 -17.97
C VAL A 368 -8.55 -8.81 -19.11
N GLY A 369 -8.17 -9.11 -20.36
CA GLY A 369 -8.98 -8.88 -21.56
C GLY A 369 -8.86 -7.48 -22.17
N GLY A 370 -7.86 -6.70 -21.77
CA GLY A 370 -7.55 -5.41 -22.40
C GLY A 370 -6.52 -5.50 -23.53
N SER A 371 -6.09 -4.34 -24.04
CA SER A 371 -5.10 -4.23 -25.11
C SER A 371 -3.94 -3.30 -24.77
N ASN A 372 -3.89 -2.78 -23.54
CA ASN A 372 -2.88 -1.81 -23.13
C ASN A 372 -1.57 -2.47 -22.71
N SER A 373 -0.48 -1.74 -22.89
CA SER A 373 0.83 -2.14 -22.38
C SER A 373 0.95 -1.88 -20.87
N SER A 374 1.93 -2.50 -20.21
CA SER A 374 2.20 -2.23 -18.78
C SER A 374 2.51 -0.75 -18.55
N SER A 375 3.30 -0.13 -19.42
CA SER A 375 3.64 1.29 -19.34
C SER A 375 2.41 2.19 -19.44
N GLU A 376 1.49 1.92 -20.36
CA GLU A 376 0.25 2.71 -20.49
C GLU A 376 -0.63 2.65 -19.23
N VAL A 377 -0.71 1.49 -18.59
CA VAL A 377 -1.41 1.34 -17.30
C VAL A 377 -0.72 2.19 -16.23
N VAL A 378 0.62 2.14 -16.16
CA VAL A 378 1.41 2.91 -15.19
C VAL A 378 1.28 4.42 -15.43
N ASP A 379 1.34 4.87 -16.68
CA ASP A 379 1.18 6.28 -17.06
C ASP A 379 -0.22 6.79 -16.70
N SER A 380 -1.26 5.97 -16.90
CA SER A 380 -2.62 6.30 -16.47
C SER A 380 -2.72 6.46 -14.95
N ILE A 381 -2.06 5.59 -14.19
CA ILE A 381 -2.03 5.65 -12.72
C ILE A 381 -1.26 6.90 -12.26
N ILE A 382 -0.09 7.18 -12.83
CA ILE A 382 0.72 8.37 -12.51
C ILE A 382 -0.07 9.64 -12.84
N GLY A 383 -0.65 9.73 -14.05
CA GLY A 383 -1.44 10.87 -14.46
C GLY A 383 -2.61 11.15 -13.51
N THR A 384 -3.32 10.10 -13.10
CA THR A 384 -4.42 10.23 -12.11
C THR A 384 -3.91 10.64 -10.73
N ALA A 385 -2.80 10.05 -10.26
CA ALA A 385 -2.22 10.35 -8.95
C ALA A 385 -1.69 11.80 -8.89
N CYS A 386 -1.03 12.27 -9.94
CA CYS A 386 -0.48 13.63 -10.03
C CYS A 386 -1.55 14.71 -10.09
N VAL A 387 -2.66 14.47 -10.82
CA VAL A 387 -3.79 15.42 -10.81
C VAL A 387 -4.40 15.54 -9.41
N ALA A 388 -4.51 14.41 -8.70
CA ALA A 388 -5.02 14.41 -7.33
C ALA A 388 -4.05 15.10 -6.33
N THR A 389 -2.73 14.93 -6.46
CA THR A 389 -1.77 15.66 -5.61
C THR A 389 -1.74 17.15 -5.92
N ALA A 390 -1.88 17.57 -7.19
CA ALA A 390 -1.98 18.97 -7.56
C ALA A 390 -3.25 19.63 -6.98
N TYR A 391 -4.39 18.94 -7.03
CA TYR A 391 -5.64 19.43 -6.43
C TYR A 391 -5.53 19.52 -4.91
N VAL A 392 -4.95 18.51 -4.25
CA VAL A 392 -4.71 18.54 -2.80
C VAL A 392 -3.73 19.64 -2.43
N ALA A 393 -2.63 19.83 -3.17
CA ALA A 393 -1.67 20.91 -2.96
C ALA A 393 -2.36 22.29 -3.06
N THR A 394 -3.20 22.48 -4.08
CA THR A 394 -3.96 23.72 -4.26
C THR A 394 -4.98 23.92 -3.14
N ALA A 395 -5.66 22.86 -2.70
CA ALA A 395 -6.66 22.91 -1.63
C ALA A 395 -6.03 23.08 -0.24
N CYS A 396 -4.87 22.47 0.04
CA CYS A 396 -4.16 22.62 1.30
C CYS A 396 -3.44 23.97 1.40
N VAL A 397 -2.96 24.53 0.27
CA VAL A 397 -2.56 25.94 0.22
C VAL A 397 -3.78 26.82 0.51
N ALA A 398 -4.92 26.61 -0.17
CA ALA A 398 -6.13 27.42 0.08
C ALA A 398 -6.65 27.34 1.53
N THR A 399 -6.54 26.19 2.20
CA THR A 399 -7.00 26.03 3.61
C THR A 399 -5.95 26.43 4.64
N ALA A 400 -4.66 26.17 4.41
CA ALA A 400 -3.58 26.60 5.31
C ALA A 400 -3.36 28.12 5.27
N CYS A 401 -3.53 28.75 4.10
CA CYS A 401 -3.47 30.21 3.96
C CYS A 401 -4.65 30.93 4.66
N VAL A 402 -5.79 30.26 4.86
CA VAL A 402 -6.97 30.86 5.51
C VAL A 402 -6.94 30.64 7.04
N ALA A 403 -6.22 29.65 7.55
CA ALA A 403 -6.25 29.29 8.97
C ALA A 403 -5.14 29.90 9.86
N THR A 404 -4.09 30.54 9.30
CA THR A 404 -2.97 31.07 10.10
C THR A 404 -2.42 32.43 9.67
N ALA A 405 -3.19 33.22 8.91
CA ALA A 405 -2.81 34.59 8.61
C ALA A 405 -3.94 35.54 8.98
N TYR A 406 -3.80 36.17 10.15
CA TYR A 406 -4.15 37.58 10.28
C TYR A 406 -3.78 38.28 8.96
N VAL A 407 -4.77 38.92 8.33
CA VAL A 407 -4.56 39.77 7.17
C VAL A 407 -3.65 40.93 7.61
N ALA A 408 -2.35 40.75 7.41
CA ALA A 408 -1.33 41.76 7.62
C ALA A 408 -0.39 41.70 6.42
N THR A 409 -0.70 42.53 5.42
CA THR A 409 0.24 43.21 4.53
C THR A 409 1.67 42.66 4.52
N ALA A 410 1.96 41.67 3.68
CA ALA A 410 3.32 41.35 3.29
C ALA A 410 3.35 40.55 1.99
N TYR A 411 3.77 41.20 0.90
CA TYR A 411 4.53 40.61 -0.21
C TYR A 411 4.10 39.23 -0.72
N VAL A 412 3.12 39.20 -1.64
CA VAL A 412 3.11 38.18 -2.69
C VAL A 412 4.17 38.60 -3.71
N ALA A 413 5.43 38.28 -3.39
CA ALA A 413 6.52 38.40 -4.32
C ALA A 413 6.30 37.40 -5.46
N THR A 414 6.46 37.92 -6.67
CA THR A 414 6.60 37.25 -7.96
C THR A 414 7.59 36.09 -7.95
N ALA A 415 7.14 34.92 -7.51
CA ALA A 415 7.68 33.59 -7.79
C ALA A 415 6.57 32.63 -7.36
N CYS A 416 5.79 32.01 -8.23
CA CYS A 416 6.16 30.79 -8.94
C CYS A 416 5.14 30.50 -10.08
N VAL A 417 4.90 31.43 -11.01
CA VAL A 417 4.27 31.07 -12.30
C VAL A 417 5.38 30.64 -13.24
N ALA A 418 5.95 29.48 -12.97
CA ALA A 418 6.82 28.80 -13.91
C ALA A 418 5.94 28.01 -14.87
N THR A 419 5.71 28.60 -16.05
CA THR A 419 5.66 27.90 -17.35
C THR A 419 5.31 26.40 -17.28
N ALA A 420 4.03 26.09 -17.13
CA ALA A 420 3.48 24.82 -17.59
C ALA A 420 2.65 25.11 -18.83
N TYR A 421 3.15 24.64 -19.97
CA TYR A 421 2.41 24.53 -21.22
C TYR A 421 1.01 23.99 -20.95
N VAL A 422 0.00 24.85 -20.99
CA VAL A 422 -1.40 24.40 -21.13
C VAL A 422 -1.55 24.01 -22.59
N ALA A 423 -1.20 22.77 -22.90
CA ALA A 423 -1.67 22.14 -24.11
C ALA A 423 -3.20 22.13 -24.05
N THR A 424 -3.79 22.76 -25.05
CA THR A 424 -5.20 22.77 -25.40
C THR A 424 -5.79 21.36 -25.38
N ALA A 425 -6.36 20.94 -24.26
CA ALA A 425 -7.31 19.85 -24.20
C ALA A 425 -8.13 19.94 -22.91
N CYS A 426 -9.46 19.90 -23.06
CA CYS A 426 -10.43 19.54 -22.02
C CYS A 426 -10.89 20.62 -21.03
N VAL A 427 -11.44 21.74 -21.51
CA VAL A 427 -12.54 22.41 -20.78
C VAL A 427 -13.82 21.68 -21.14
N ALA A 428 -14.15 20.64 -20.38
CA ALA A 428 -15.49 20.06 -20.36
C ALA A 428 -16.22 20.63 -19.16
N THR A 429 -17.26 21.41 -19.47
CA THR A 429 -18.32 21.89 -18.59
C THR A 429 -18.69 20.92 -17.47
N ALA A 430 -18.43 21.28 -16.21
CA ALA A 430 -19.03 20.65 -15.05
C ALA A 430 -19.38 21.71 -14.00
N TYR A 431 -20.65 22.15 -14.06
CA TYR A 431 -21.50 22.55 -12.93
C TYR A 431 -20.80 22.97 -11.63
N VAL A 432 -20.71 24.29 -11.39
CA VAL A 432 -20.56 24.82 -10.03
C VAL A 432 -21.97 25.03 -9.48
N ALA A 433 -22.39 24.09 -8.62
CA ALA A 433 -23.58 24.24 -7.80
C ALA A 433 -23.38 25.39 -6.82
N THR A 434 -24.33 26.32 -6.83
CA THR A 434 -24.53 27.37 -5.84
C THR A 434 -24.64 26.78 -4.44
N ALA A 435 -23.64 27.02 -3.59
CA ALA A 435 -23.74 26.80 -2.16
C ALA A 435 -23.15 28.00 -1.39
N TYR A 436 -24.06 28.81 -0.87
CA TYR A 436 -23.95 29.62 0.35
C TYR A 436 -22.71 30.52 0.52
N VAL A 437 -22.84 31.79 0.13
CA VAL A 437 -22.09 32.90 0.77
C VAL A 437 -23.03 33.56 1.77
N ALA A 438 -22.88 33.19 3.04
CA ALA A 438 -23.46 33.93 4.14
C ALA A 438 -22.70 35.26 4.31
N THR A 439 -23.47 36.32 4.43
CA THR A 439 -23.06 37.71 4.61
C THR A 439 -22.20 37.92 5.87
N ALA A 440 -20.99 38.44 5.69
CA ALA A 440 -20.23 39.09 6.77
C ALA A 440 -19.32 40.21 6.22
N CYS A 441 -19.84 41.44 6.31
CA CYS A 441 -19.16 42.67 6.73
C CYS A 441 -17.89 43.13 5.99
N VAL A 442 -18.05 44.12 5.10
CA VAL A 442 -16.98 44.96 4.55
C VAL A 442 -16.70 46.12 5.52
N ALA A 443 -15.45 46.27 5.97
CA ALA A 443 -14.94 47.47 6.64
C ALA A 443 -13.73 48.01 5.88
N THR A 444 -13.83 49.30 5.54
CA THR A 444 -12.90 50.13 4.78
C THR A 444 -11.61 50.46 5.56
N ALA A 445 -10.43 50.26 4.96
CA ALA A 445 -9.19 50.90 5.41
C ALA A 445 -8.11 51.01 4.29
N TYR A 446 -7.84 52.26 3.88
CA TYR A 446 -6.57 52.87 3.45
C TYR A 446 -5.57 52.11 2.54
N VAL A 447 -5.32 52.69 1.35
CA VAL A 447 -4.21 52.36 0.43
C VAL A 447 -3.22 53.54 0.40
N ALA A 448 -1.94 53.28 0.65
CA ALA A 448 -0.84 54.22 0.46
C ALA A 448 0.14 53.70 -0.62
N THR A 449 0.23 54.51 -1.68
CA THR A 449 1.22 54.67 -2.76
C THR A 449 2.58 53.95 -2.71
N ALA A 450 2.93 53.27 -3.81
CA ALA A 450 4.22 53.39 -4.50
C ALA A 450 4.15 52.82 -5.94
N CYS A 451 4.22 53.70 -6.94
CA CYS A 451 4.49 53.42 -8.36
C CYS A 451 6.04 53.39 -8.54
N VAL A 452 6.71 52.73 -9.50
CA VAL A 452 6.68 52.80 -10.97
C VAL A 452 7.66 51.73 -11.54
N ALA A 453 7.27 51.12 -12.67
CA ALA A 453 7.97 50.63 -13.89
C ALA A 453 9.49 50.29 -13.85
N THR A 454 10.02 49.33 -14.62
CA THR A 454 9.95 49.12 -16.10
C THR A 454 10.56 47.75 -16.48
N ALA A 455 9.99 47.03 -17.45
CA ALA A 455 10.74 46.35 -18.54
C ALA A 455 9.82 45.57 -19.51
N CYS A 456 9.75 46.08 -20.75
CA CYS A 456 9.75 45.33 -22.01
C CYS A 456 8.47 44.56 -22.44
N VAL A 457 7.62 45.24 -23.22
CA VAL A 457 6.76 44.61 -24.23
C VAL A 457 7.42 44.82 -25.60
N ALA A 458 7.80 43.74 -26.27
CA ALA A 458 8.17 43.74 -27.67
C ALA A 458 6.96 43.30 -28.52
N THR A 459 6.60 44.19 -29.44
CA THR A 459 5.55 44.15 -30.46
C THR A 459 5.76 43.09 -31.54
N ALA A 460 4.68 42.46 -32.02
CA ALA A 460 4.53 42.02 -33.43
C ALA A 460 3.12 41.46 -33.77
N TYR A 461 2.45 42.13 -34.73
CA TYR A 461 1.29 41.74 -35.59
C TYR A 461 -0.15 41.74 -35.00
N VAL A 462 -1.02 42.75 -35.27
CA VAL A 462 -1.79 43.15 -36.50
C VAL A 462 -3.08 42.30 -36.65
N ALA A 463 -4.32 42.80 -36.86
CA ALA A 463 -4.83 44.01 -37.53
C ALA A 463 -6.18 44.51 -36.97
N THR A 464 -6.40 45.80 -37.22
CA THR A 464 -7.54 46.68 -36.90
C THR A 464 -8.76 46.56 -37.82
N ALA A 465 -9.96 46.80 -37.28
CA ALA A 465 -11.02 47.57 -37.94
C ALA A 465 -12.01 48.20 -36.91
N CYS A 466 -11.94 49.54 -36.80
CA CYS A 466 -13.07 50.49 -36.65
C CYS A 466 -13.74 50.76 -35.28
N VAL A 467 -13.19 51.77 -34.57
CA VAL A 467 -13.79 53.00 -33.96
C VAL A 467 -15.33 53.08 -33.74
N ALA A 468 -15.77 53.43 -32.50
CA ALA A 468 -16.45 54.70 -32.19
C ALA A 468 -16.97 54.84 -30.74
N THR A 469 -16.38 55.83 -30.03
CA THR A 469 -17.00 56.86 -29.16
C THR A 469 -17.71 56.54 -27.83
N ALA A 470 -17.21 57.27 -26.80
CA ALA A 470 -17.90 57.92 -25.68
C ALA A 470 -18.23 57.01 -24.46
N TYR A 471 -17.92 57.33 -23.20
CA TYR A 471 -17.63 58.58 -22.49
C TYR A 471 -16.65 58.31 -21.34
N VAL A 472 -15.78 59.30 -21.07
CA VAL A 472 -14.91 59.39 -19.89
C VAL A 472 -15.49 60.46 -18.95
N ALA A 473 -15.43 60.23 -17.63
CA ALA A 473 -15.33 61.30 -16.64
C ALA A 473 -14.57 60.73 -15.42
N THR A 474 -13.25 60.94 -15.28
CA THR A 474 -12.55 62.09 -14.63
C THR A 474 -12.98 62.32 -13.18
N ALA A 475 -12.12 62.60 -12.19
CA ALA A 475 -10.67 62.61 -12.03
C ALA A 475 -10.43 62.92 -10.52
N TYR A 476 -9.22 62.61 -10.05
CA TYR A 476 -8.59 63.06 -8.79
C TYR A 476 -8.75 64.57 -8.50
N VAL A 477 -8.52 65.00 -7.25
CA VAL A 477 -7.36 65.85 -6.85
C VAL A 477 -7.29 65.94 -5.30
N ALA A 478 -6.10 65.68 -4.74
CA ALA A 478 -5.65 66.27 -3.48
C ALA A 478 -4.41 67.12 -3.74
N THR A 479 -4.38 68.23 -3.03
CA THR A 479 -3.55 69.43 -3.11
C THR A 479 -2.04 69.26 -2.92
N ALA A 480 -1.27 70.13 -3.58
CA ALA A 480 0.07 70.51 -3.15
C ALA A 480 0.28 72.03 -3.33
N CYS A 481 0.83 72.64 -2.27
CA CYS A 481 1.73 73.81 -2.25
C CYS A 481 1.15 75.23 -2.42
N VAL A 482 1.39 76.01 -1.35
CA VAL A 482 1.27 77.47 -1.24
C VAL A 482 2.43 78.15 -1.96
N ALA A 483 2.13 79.12 -2.83
CA ALA A 483 3.01 80.25 -3.15
C ALA A 483 2.15 81.46 -3.53
N THR A 484 2.46 82.59 -2.90
CA THR A 484 1.81 83.91 -2.99
C THR A 484 1.90 84.54 -4.38
N ALA A 485 0.77 85.00 -4.92
CA ALA A 485 0.67 86.20 -5.77
C ALA A 485 -0.78 86.70 -5.81
N CYS A 486 -0.90 88.02 -5.75
CA CYS A 486 -2.11 88.83 -5.61
C CYS A 486 -3.00 88.82 -6.87
N VAL A 487 -4.31 89.05 -6.71
CA VAL A 487 -5.14 90.13 -7.32
C VAL A 487 -6.63 89.83 -7.08
N ALA A 488 -7.37 90.93 -6.91
CA ALA A 488 -8.66 91.08 -6.25
C ALA A 488 -9.91 90.87 -7.14
N THR A 489 -11.08 91.04 -6.47
CA THR A 489 -12.45 91.32 -6.97
C THR A 489 -13.23 90.10 -7.52
N ALA A 490 -14.53 89.89 -7.27
CA ALA A 490 -15.60 90.65 -6.60
C ALA A 490 -16.87 89.76 -6.43
N TYR A 491 -17.67 90.05 -5.38
CA TYR A 491 -19.15 89.99 -5.25
C TYR A 491 -19.93 88.67 -5.49
N VAL A 492 -21.08 88.32 -4.89
CA VAL A 492 -21.91 88.68 -3.69
C VAL A 492 -23.17 87.77 -3.72
N ALA A 493 -23.79 87.53 -2.55
CA ALA A 493 -25.21 87.24 -2.26
C ALA A 493 -25.83 85.81 -2.37
N THR A 494 -26.14 85.31 -1.17
CA THR A 494 -27.33 84.54 -0.67
C THR A 494 -28.70 85.14 -1.12
N PRO A 495 -29.91 84.52 -0.95
CA PRO A 495 -30.31 83.73 0.23
C PRO A 495 -31.38 82.59 0.09
N GLU A 496 -31.44 81.83 1.19
CA GLU A 496 -32.56 81.19 1.94
C GLU A 496 -33.93 80.84 1.32
N ILE A 497 -34.52 79.75 1.85
CA ILE A 497 -35.87 79.51 2.42
C ILE A 497 -36.02 77.96 2.48
N GLY A 498 -36.47 77.24 3.52
CA GLY A 498 -37.10 77.52 4.81
C GLY A 498 -38.10 76.39 5.15
N PHE A 499 -38.10 75.94 6.41
CA PHE A 499 -39.24 75.39 7.20
C PHE A 499 -39.67 73.90 7.05
N THR A 500 -39.36 73.04 8.06
CA THR A 500 -40.22 72.48 9.16
C THR A 500 -41.01 71.22 8.78
N CYS A 501 -41.43 70.26 9.61
CA CYS A 501 -41.47 69.85 11.03
C CYS A 501 -42.28 68.51 10.99
N GLY A 502 -42.20 67.47 11.83
CA GLY A 502 -41.45 67.17 13.03
C GLY A 502 -41.90 65.82 13.62
N TYR A 503 -41.45 65.55 14.85
CA TYR A 503 -41.98 64.61 15.87
C TYR A 503 -42.02 63.09 15.51
N ARG A 504 -41.61 62.13 16.36
CA ARG A 504 -41.59 62.03 17.83
C ARG A 504 -40.43 61.15 18.33
N CYS A 505 -39.97 61.50 19.52
CA CYS A 505 -39.08 60.78 20.43
C CYS A 505 -39.92 59.97 21.46
N PHE A 506 -39.20 59.22 22.33
CA PHE A 506 -39.56 58.47 23.56
C PHE A 506 -39.36 56.95 23.39
N THR A 507 -38.62 56.20 24.22
CA THR A 507 -37.88 56.39 25.50
C THR A 507 -37.04 55.11 25.71
N SER A 508 -35.78 55.16 26.19
CA SER A 508 -35.34 54.91 27.59
C SER A 508 -35.87 53.60 28.21
N LYS A 509 -35.16 52.78 28.99
CA LYS A 509 -33.83 52.80 29.62
C LYS A 509 -33.74 51.46 30.42
N THR A 510 -32.53 50.91 30.56
CA THR A 510 -31.91 50.23 31.74
C THR A 510 -32.51 48.99 32.46
N SER A 511 -31.57 48.06 32.73
CA SER A 511 -31.41 47.17 33.90
C SER A 511 -32.37 46.00 34.11
N ILE A 512 -31.90 44.75 33.88
CA ILE A 512 -31.15 43.85 34.78
C ILE A 512 -30.39 42.84 33.90
#